data_AF-A0A518I652-F1
#
_entry.id   AF-A0A518I652-F1
#
_cell.length_a   1.000
_cell.length_b   1.000
_cell.length_c   1.000
_cell.angle_alpha   90.00
_cell.angle_beta   90.00
_cell.angle_gamma   90.00
#
_symmetry.space_group_name_H-M   'P 1'
#
loop_
_entity.id
_entity.type
_entity.pdbx_description
1 polymer ?
#
loop_
_entity_poly.entity_id
_entity_poly.type
_entity_poly.pdbx_seq_one_letter_code
_entity_poly.pdbx_strand_id
1 'polypeptide(L)'
;MAQSFHQDHFEFAQDVRTTCHRLNNFLTILQCQHDCLGALPSKNLETELADILKELDPLVEDVTNDVHVLSKKCRDILEGANNK
;
A
#
# COMPACT_ATOMS: atom_id res chain seq x y z
N MET A 1 -10.40 22.28 23.02
CA MET A 1 -10.73 21.71 21.70
C MET A 1 -9.57 21.73 20.70
N ALA A 2 -8.52 22.56 20.84
CA ALA A 2 -7.37 22.54 19.92
C ALA A 2 -6.41 21.34 20.11
N GLN A 3 -6.34 20.77 21.31
CA GLN A 3 -5.44 19.66 21.63
C GLN A 3 -5.82 18.34 20.93
N SER A 4 -7.11 18.02 20.77
CA SER A 4 -7.52 16.81 20.04
C SER A 4 -7.26 16.96 18.53
N PHE A 5 -7.51 18.15 17.98
CA PHE A 5 -7.33 18.42 16.55
C PHE A 5 -5.86 18.27 16.11
N HIS A 6 -4.91 18.72 16.92
CA HIS A 6 -3.48 18.52 16.65
C HIS A 6 -3.04 17.06 16.75
N GLN A 7 -3.67 16.28 17.63
CA GLN A 7 -3.39 14.86 17.78
C GLN A 7 -3.91 14.06 16.57
N ASP A 8 -5.13 14.35 16.11
CA ASP A 8 -5.73 13.71 14.93
C ASP A 8 -4.88 13.93 13.65
N HIS A 9 -4.31 15.13 13.48
CA HIS A 9 -3.41 15.42 12.35
C HIS A 9 -2.06 14.70 12.45
N PHE A 10 -1.52 14.56 13.65
CA PHE A 10 -0.26 13.83 13.86
C PHE A 10 -0.44 12.34 13.58
N GLU A 11 -1.52 11.74 14.07
CA GLU A 11 -1.88 10.34 13.82
C GLU A 11 -2.12 10.11 12.32
N PHE A 12 -2.84 10.99 11.63
CA PHE A 12 -3.01 10.91 10.18
C PHE A 12 -1.68 11.00 9.41
N ALA A 13 -0.79 11.92 9.79
CA ALA A 13 0.53 12.03 9.16
C ALA A 13 1.41 10.78 9.40
N GLN A 14 1.21 10.08 10.51
CA GLN A 14 1.85 8.79 10.79
C GLN A 14 1.24 7.67 9.94
N ASP A 15 -0.09 7.64 9.79
CA ASP A 15 -0.78 6.70 8.91
C ASP A 15 -0.31 6.85 7.45
N VAL A 16 -0.29 8.08 6.93
CA VAL A 16 0.22 8.38 5.57
C VAL A 16 1.64 7.84 5.38
N ARG A 17 2.55 8.14 6.31
CA ARG A 17 3.95 7.67 6.23
C ARG A 17 4.03 6.14 6.23
N THR A 18 3.25 5.49 7.07
CA THR A 18 3.24 4.04 7.19
C THR A 18 2.71 3.38 5.92
N THR A 19 1.60 3.86 5.38
CA THR A 19 1.02 3.37 4.12
C THR A 19 1.97 3.60 2.94
N CYS A 20 2.60 4.78 2.84
CA CYS A 20 3.60 5.05 1.80
C CYS A 20 4.81 4.10 1.91
N HIS A 21 5.27 3.79 3.12
CA HIS A 21 6.37 2.84 3.30
C HIS A 21 5.98 1.43 2.86
N ARG A 22 4.77 0.97 3.20
CA ARG A 22 4.25 -0.34 2.76
C ARG A 22 4.11 -0.41 1.24
N LEU A 23 3.60 0.65 0.60
CA LEU A 23 3.52 0.77 -0.87
C LEU A 23 4.90 0.67 -1.53
N ASN A 24 5.91 1.36 -1.00
CA ASN A 24 7.28 1.26 -1.51
C ASN A 24 7.84 -0.16 -1.39
N ASN A 25 7.59 -0.83 -0.27
CA ASN A 25 8.04 -2.22 -0.08
C ASN A 25 7.36 -3.14 -1.11
N PHE A 26 6.05 -2.97 -1.35
CA PHE A 26 5.33 -3.72 -2.39
C PHE A 26 5.90 -3.48 -3.80
N LEU A 27 6.15 -2.22 -4.17
CA LEU A 27 6.78 -1.89 -5.46
C LEU A 27 8.18 -2.52 -5.60
N THR A 28 8.95 -2.55 -4.51
CA THR A 28 10.27 -3.20 -4.48
C THR A 28 10.14 -4.71 -4.72
N ILE A 29 9.16 -5.37 -4.09
CA ILE A 29 8.88 -6.79 -4.32
C ILE A 29 8.54 -7.03 -5.79
N LEU A 30 7.63 -6.24 -6.37
CA LEU A 30 7.26 -6.35 -7.78
C LEU A 30 8.47 -6.20 -8.71
N GLN A 31 9.35 -5.24 -8.41
CA GLN A 31 10.56 -5.03 -9.20
C GLN A 31 11.52 -6.22 -9.09
N CYS A 32 11.76 -6.74 -7.87
CA CYS A 32 12.58 -7.94 -7.68
C CYS A 32 12.01 -9.15 -8.44
N GLN A 33 10.68 -9.36 -8.38
CA GLN A 33 10.04 -10.47 -9.09
C GLN A 33 10.15 -10.32 -10.60
N HIS A 34 9.98 -9.10 -11.13
CA HIS A 34 10.19 -8.80 -12.54
C HIS A 34 11.62 -9.11 -13.00
N ASP A 35 12.62 -8.67 -12.23
CA ASP A 35 14.03 -8.89 -12.56
C ASP A 35 14.41 -10.38 -12.50
N CYS A 36 13.87 -11.12 -11.52
CA CYS A 36 14.01 -12.57 -11.42
C CYS A 36 13.41 -13.29 -12.63
N LEU A 37 12.15 -12.96 -13.00
CA LEU A 37 11.46 -13.55 -14.15
C LEU A 37 12.17 -13.24 -15.48
N GLY A 38 12.68 -12.01 -15.64
CA GLY A 38 13.41 -11.59 -16.82
C GLY A 38 14.71 -12.36 -17.07
N ALA A 39 15.29 -12.97 -16.03
CA ALA A 39 16.50 -13.78 -16.13
C ALA A 39 16.22 -15.27 -16.42
N LEU A 40 14.95 -15.72 -16.38
CA LEU A 40 14.61 -17.13 -16.51
C LEU A 40 14.53 -17.61 -17.97
N PRO A 41 14.96 -18.85 -18.26
CA PRO A 41 14.67 -19.49 -19.54
C PRO A 41 13.16 -19.67 -19.74
N SER A 42 12.66 -19.40 -20.95
CA SER A 42 11.23 -19.46 -21.30
C SER A 42 10.52 -20.75 -20.86
N LYS A 43 11.20 -21.91 -20.86
CA LYS A 43 10.64 -23.20 -20.41
C LYS A 43 10.26 -23.28 -18.92
N ASN A 44 10.78 -22.38 -18.08
CA ASN A 44 10.49 -22.33 -16.64
C ASN A 44 9.60 -21.13 -16.29
N LEU A 45 9.35 -20.22 -17.24
CA LEU A 45 8.70 -18.94 -17.00
C LEU A 45 7.24 -19.09 -16.56
N GLU A 46 6.48 -19.98 -17.21
CA GLU A 46 5.06 -20.18 -16.89
C GLU A 46 4.85 -20.69 -15.46
N THR A 47 5.67 -21.66 -15.03
CA THR A 47 5.60 -22.23 -13.68
C THR A 47 5.97 -21.20 -12.62
N GLU A 48 7.08 -20.48 -12.82
CA GLU A 48 7.52 -19.47 -11.85
C GLU A 48 6.52 -18.30 -11.76
N LEU A 49 5.97 -17.87 -12.90
CA LEU A 49 4.96 -16.83 -12.93
C LEU A 49 3.70 -17.23 -12.15
N ALA A 50 3.27 -18.49 -12.27
CA ALA A 50 2.10 -18.98 -11.54
C ALA A 50 2.32 -18.96 -10.02
N ASP A 51 3.54 -19.23 -9.55
CA ASP A 51 3.85 -19.22 -8.12
C ASP A 51 4.01 -17.78 -7.59
N ILE A 52 4.67 -16.90 -8.34
CA ILE A 52 4.77 -15.47 -8.01
C ILE A 52 3.39 -14.82 -7.94
N LEU A 53 2.48 -15.14 -8.86
CA LEU A 53 1.12 -14.60 -8.83
C LEU A 53 0.35 -15.00 -7.57
N LYS A 54 0.54 -16.23 -7.06
CA LYS A 54 -0.06 -16.66 -5.79
C LYS A 54 0.49 -15.88 -4.59
N GLU A 55 1.77 -15.53 -4.62
CA GLU A 55 2.39 -14.71 -3.57
C GLU A 55 1.97 -13.24 -3.63
N LEU A 56 1.78 -12.70 -4.84
CA LEU A 56 1.42 -11.30 -5.04
C LEU A 56 -0.05 -11.01 -4.74
N ASP A 57 -0.96 -11.94 -4.97
CA ASP A 57 -2.40 -11.75 -4.76
C ASP A 57 -2.75 -11.21 -3.36
N PRO A 58 -2.31 -11.82 -2.24
CA PRO A 58 -2.59 -11.30 -0.90
C PRO A 58 -1.92 -9.94 -0.66
N LEU A 59 -0.73 -9.69 -1.24
CA LEU A 59 -0.03 -8.42 -1.10
C LEU A 59 -0.76 -7.28 -1.80
N VAL A 60 -1.36 -7.55 -2.97
CA VAL A 60 -2.19 -6.59 -3.71
C VAL A 60 -3.44 -6.24 -2.91
N GLU A 61 -4.10 -7.25 -2.32
CA GLU A 61 -5.27 -7.04 -1.47
C GLU A 61 -4.93 -6.16 -0.26
N ASP A 62 -3.88 -6.49 0.47
CA ASP A 62 -3.42 -5.74 1.65
C ASP A 62 -3.11 -4.27 1.32
N VAL A 63 -2.34 -4.04 0.24
CA VAL A 63 -1.96 -2.69 -0.19
C VAL A 63 -3.19 -1.89 -0.64
N THR A 64 -4.12 -2.53 -1.34
CA THR A 64 -5.38 -1.89 -1.77
C THR A 64 -6.22 -1.48 -0.56
N ASN A 65 -6.31 -2.35 0.44
CA ASN A 65 -7.02 -2.08 1.69
C ASN A 65 -6.37 -0.92 2.47
N ASP A 66 -5.03 -0.90 2.59
CA ASP A 66 -4.30 0.18 3.25
C ASP A 66 -4.58 1.55 2.59
N VAL A 67 -4.56 1.61 1.25
CA VAL A 67 -4.89 2.84 0.49
C VAL A 67 -6.35 3.23 0.69
N HIS A 68 -7.27 2.27 0.69
CA HIS A 68 -8.70 2.53 0.90
C HIS A 68 -8.97 3.13 2.30
N VAL A 69 -8.37 2.55 3.34
CA VAL A 69 -8.49 3.05 4.72
C VAL A 69 -7.92 4.46 4.85
N LEU A 70 -6.74 4.71 4.27
CA LEU A 70 -6.13 6.04 4.30
C LEU A 70 -6.98 7.08 3.55
N SER A 71 -7.51 6.71 2.38
CA SER A 71 -8.41 7.56 1.59
C SER A 71 -9.69 7.91 2.35
N LYS A 72 -10.27 6.94 3.06
CA LYS A 72 -11.43 7.17 3.94
C LYS A 72 -11.07 8.15 5.06
N LYS A 73 -9.99 7.91 5.80
CA LYS A 73 -9.53 8.83 6.86
C LYS A 73 -9.30 10.25 6.34
N CYS A 74 -8.70 10.40 5.17
CA CYS A 74 -8.48 11.70 4.54
C CYS A 74 -9.81 12.41 4.27
N ARG A 75 -10.80 11.70 3.72
CA ARG A 75 -12.15 12.22 3.48
C ARG A 75 -12.83 12.66 4.78
N ASP A 76 -12.81 11.82 5.80
CA ASP A 76 -13.45 12.09 7.09
C ASP A 76 -12.86 13.35 7.75
N ILE A 77 -11.54 13.56 7.65
CA ILE A 77 -10.87 14.78 8.14
C ILE A 77 -11.31 16.01 7.34
N LEU A 78 -11.36 15.93 6.00
CA LEU A 78 -11.76 17.05 5.14
C LEU A 78 -13.23 17.43 5.33
N GLU A 79 -14.13 16.46 5.47
CA GLU A 79 -15.56 16.68 5.74
C GLU A 79 -15.79 17.20 7.17
N GLY A 80 -15.02 16.71 8.16
CA GLY A 80 -15.04 17.23 9.52
C GLY A 80 -14.50 18.65 9.66
N ALA A 81 -13.59 19.07 8.77
CA ALA A 81 -13.08 20.44 8.68
C ALA A 81 -14.05 21.41 8.00
N ASN A 82 -14.88 20.94 7.06
CA ASN A 82 -15.86 21.76 6.34
C ASN A 82 -17.16 22.01 7.13
N ASN A 83 -17.41 21.27 8.22
CA ASN A 83 -18.62 21.38 9.05
C ASN A 83 -18.39 22.13 10.39
N LYS A 84 -17.24 22.81 10.55
CA LYS A 84 -16.92 23.68 11.68
C LYS A 84 -16.82 25.13 11.24
#